data_AF-A0A401GCU8-F1
#
_entry.id   AF-A0A401GCU8-F1
#
_cell.length_a   1.000
_cell.length_b   1.000
_cell.length_c   1.000
_cell.angle_alpha   90.00
_cell.angle_beta   90.00
_cell.angle_gamma   90.00
#
_symmetry.space_group_name_H-M   'P 1'
#
loop_
_entity.id
_entity.type
_entity.pdbx_description
1 polymer ?
#
loop_
_entity_poly.entity_id
_entity_poly.type
_entity_poly.pdbx_seq_one_letter_code
_entity_poly.pdbx_strand_id
1 'polypeptide(L)'
;MPLTDQIAGVLELMFCRKLHLATHAAHSAPSIKVPPSMPSAVLLECNGIADALVKAIRNPVRLQWDIDRYCDSLSIQPTGQNKVLEAELERKWPPPFGESEIRIDQPATLVDMHRRILAWILPRVLIPDRQTKMLQATRALHPAIAASKPSSTTASWRHNPLYFLPPEECA
;
A
#
# COMPACT_ATOMS: atom_id res chain seq x y z
N MET A 1 0.84 8.41 -24.15
CA MET A 1 1.03 7.82 -22.81
C MET A 1 -0.12 8.25 -21.93
N PRO A 2 -0.88 7.31 -21.33
CA PRO A 2 -1.92 7.59 -20.35
C PRO A 2 -1.49 8.60 -19.28
N LEU A 3 -2.44 9.40 -18.78
CA LEU A 3 -2.16 10.39 -17.73
C LEU A 3 -1.66 9.72 -16.44
N THR A 4 -2.18 8.53 -16.12
CA THR A 4 -1.73 7.70 -14.99
C THR A 4 -0.26 7.34 -15.08
N ASP A 5 0.22 6.92 -16.24
CA ASP A 5 1.62 6.56 -16.45
C ASP A 5 2.54 7.79 -16.36
N GLN A 6 2.07 8.95 -16.83
CA GLN A 6 2.77 10.22 -16.63
C GLN A 6 2.91 10.57 -15.16
N ILE A 7 1.85 10.41 -14.36
CA ILE A 7 1.86 10.68 -12.93
C ILE A 7 2.82 9.72 -12.22
N ALA A 8 2.76 8.42 -12.54
CA ALA A 8 3.63 7.41 -11.97
C ALA A 8 5.11 7.71 -12.24
N GLY A 9 5.47 8.01 -13.49
CA GLY A 9 6.85 8.35 -13.85
C GLY A 9 7.37 9.61 -13.15
N VAL A 10 6.53 10.65 -13.03
CA VAL A 10 6.92 11.87 -12.28
C VAL A 10 7.11 11.57 -10.79
N LEU A 11 6.20 10.81 -10.19
CA LEU A 11 6.28 10.41 -8.79
C LEU A 11 7.55 9.60 -8.50
N GLU A 12 7.87 8.62 -9.36
CA GLU A 12 9.09 7.82 -9.27
C GLU A 12 10.34 8.69 -9.31
N LEU A 13 10.45 9.59 -10.30
CA LEU A 13 11.58 10.51 -10.42
C LEU A 13 11.73 11.42 -9.19
N MET A 14 10.61 11.95 -8.67
CA MET A 14 10.60 12.75 -7.45
C MET A 14 11.08 11.95 -6.24
N PHE A 15 10.59 10.73 -6.09
CA PHE A 15 10.97 9.82 -5.01
C PHE A 15 12.46 9.46 -5.09
N CYS A 16 12.96 8.98 -6.23
CA CYS A 16 14.36 8.64 -6.43
C CYS A 16 15.29 9.83 -6.14
N ARG A 17 14.95 11.03 -6.64
CA ARG A 17 15.74 12.23 -6.39
C ARG A 17 15.78 12.58 -4.90
N LYS A 18 14.64 12.59 -4.22
CA LYS A 18 14.58 12.93 -2.79
C LYS A 18 15.30 11.88 -1.94
N LEU A 19 15.18 10.60 -2.28
CA LEU A 19 15.90 9.53 -1.61
C LEU A 19 17.42 9.70 -1.78
N HIS A 20 17.87 10.02 -3.00
CA HIS A 20 19.27 10.32 -3.28
C HIS A 20 19.78 11.49 -2.44
N LEU A 21 19.06 12.61 -2.43
CA LEU A 21 19.42 13.80 -1.64
C LEU A 21 19.41 13.53 -0.12
N ALA A 22 18.60 12.59 0.35
CA ALA A 22 18.56 12.21 1.76
C ALA A 22 19.73 11.30 2.18
N THR A 23 20.45 10.72 1.22
CA THR A 23 21.49 9.70 1.44
C THR A 23 22.88 10.12 0.95
N HIS A 24 22.95 11.05 -0.02
CA HIS A 24 24.17 11.45 -0.71
C HIS A 24 24.27 12.98 -0.86
N ALA A 25 25.45 13.47 -1.25
CA ALA A 25 25.69 14.89 -1.54
C ALA A 25 24.88 15.38 -2.76
N ALA A 26 24.44 16.65 -2.72
CA ALA A 26 23.42 17.19 -3.63
C ALA A 26 23.80 17.24 -5.12
N HIS A 27 25.08 17.16 -5.46
CA HIS A 27 25.58 17.49 -6.80
C HIS A 27 25.38 16.39 -7.85
N SER A 28 24.93 15.20 -7.44
CA SER A 28 24.65 14.06 -8.33
C SER A 28 23.16 13.68 -8.40
N ALA A 29 22.27 14.53 -7.90
CA ALA A 29 20.86 14.22 -7.84
C ALA A 29 20.22 14.15 -9.25
N PRO A 30 19.38 13.14 -9.54
CA PRO A 30 18.68 13.02 -10.81
C PRO A 30 17.88 14.29 -11.15
N SER A 31 17.89 14.68 -12.42
CA SER A 31 17.01 15.75 -12.92
C SER A 31 15.59 15.24 -13.09
N ILE A 32 14.59 16.00 -12.61
CA ILE A 32 13.18 15.66 -12.80
C ILE A 32 12.70 16.35 -14.07
N LYS A 33 12.30 15.56 -15.08
CA LYS A 33 11.61 16.07 -16.27
C LYS A 33 10.11 15.97 -16.05
N VAL A 34 9.48 17.12 -15.79
CA VAL A 34 8.03 17.21 -15.62
C VAL A 34 7.36 17.47 -16.97
N PRO A 35 6.31 16.71 -17.35
CA PRO A 35 5.53 17.02 -18.54
C PRO A 35 4.89 18.41 -18.46
N PRO A 36 4.99 19.27 -19.50
CA PRO A 36 4.41 20.62 -19.48
C PRO A 36 2.90 20.65 -19.27
N SER A 37 2.20 19.58 -19.67
CA SER A 37 0.76 19.41 -19.53
C SER A 37 0.31 19.01 -18.12
N MET A 38 1.23 18.77 -17.18
CA MET A 38 0.87 18.26 -15.87
C MET A 38 0.32 19.37 -14.96
N PRO A 39 -0.88 19.22 -14.38
CA PRO A 39 -1.44 20.23 -13.49
C PRO A 39 -0.59 20.42 -12.24
N SER A 40 -0.35 21.67 -11.84
CA SER A 40 0.47 22.00 -10.66
C SER A 40 -0.03 21.34 -9.37
N ALA A 41 -1.34 21.19 -9.21
CA ALA A 41 -1.93 20.50 -8.06
C ALA A 41 -1.49 19.03 -7.98
N VAL A 42 -1.41 18.34 -9.12
CA VAL A 42 -0.95 16.95 -9.20
C VAL A 42 0.53 16.87 -8.87
N LEU A 43 1.34 17.81 -9.36
CA LEU A 43 2.78 17.88 -9.02
C LEU A 43 3.02 18.09 -7.53
N LEU A 44 2.23 18.95 -6.89
CA LEU A 44 2.29 19.19 -5.45
C LEU A 44 1.94 17.92 -4.67
N GLU A 45 0.88 17.21 -5.09
CA GLU A 45 0.52 15.91 -4.51
C GLU A 45 1.65 14.88 -4.68
N CYS A 46 2.20 14.71 -5.89
CA CYS A 46 3.33 13.82 -6.15
C CYS A 46 4.54 14.15 -5.27
N ASN A 47 4.85 15.43 -5.10
CA ASN A 47 5.95 15.85 -4.24
C ASN A 47 5.71 15.45 -2.78
N GLY A 48 4.50 15.67 -2.26
CA GLY A 48 4.13 15.27 -0.90
C GLY A 48 4.14 13.75 -0.67
N ILE A 49 3.67 12.98 -1.65
CA ILE A 49 3.74 11.51 -1.63
C ILE A 49 5.21 11.06 -1.59
N ALA A 50 6.06 11.63 -2.45
CA ALA A 50 7.48 11.30 -2.49
C ALA A 50 8.19 11.63 -1.15
N ASP A 51 7.84 12.75 -0.49
CA ASP A 51 8.34 13.09 0.84
C ASP A 51 7.92 12.05 1.89
N ALA A 52 6.66 11.60 1.87
CA ALA A 52 6.16 10.56 2.76
C ALA A 52 6.87 9.21 2.55
N LEU A 53 7.12 8.83 1.30
CA LEU A 53 7.84 7.59 0.94
C LEU A 53 9.28 7.62 1.44
N VAL A 54 10.00 8.73 1.23
CA VAL A 54 11.37 8.89 1.74
C VAL A 54 11.39 8.85 3.27
N LYS A 55 10.43 9.50 3.94
CA LYS A 55 10.29 9.43 5.39
C LYS A 55 10.04 7.99 5.87
N ALA A 56 9.19 7.25 5.17
CA ALA A 56 8.87 5.86 5.53
C ALA A 56 10.10 4.95 5.44
N ILE A 57 10.89 5.02 4.36
CA ILE A 57 12.15 4.26 4.22
C ILE A 57 13.12 4.56 5.36
N ARG A 58 13.21 5.83 5.77
CA ARG A 58 14.11 6.28 6.82
C ARG A 58 13.61 5.97 8.23
N ASN A 59 12.37 5.52 8.37
CA ASN A 59 11.73 5.21 9.64
C ASN A 59 11.22 3.75 9.67
N PRO A 60 12.11 2.74 9.59
CA PRO A 60 11.69 1.35 9.58
C PRO A 60 11.29 0.87 10.97
N VAL A 61 10.09 0.31 11.09
CA VAL A 61 9.65 -0.47 12.26
C VAL A 61 10.05 -1.92 12.02
N ARG A 62 10.99 -2.42 12.81
CA ARG A 62 11.54 -3.77 12.63
C ARG A 62 10.76 -4.80 13.44
N LEU A 63 10.37 -5.87 12.79
CA LEU A 63 9.81 -7.06 13.40
C LEU A 63 10.90 -8.09 13.69
N GLN A 64 10.66 -8.95 14.67
CA GLN A 64 11.51 -10.11 14.95
C GLN A 64 11.19 -11.32 14.05
N TRP A 65 10.21 -11.18 13.16
CA TRP A 65 9.79 -12.24 12.26
C TRP A 65 10.78 -12.41 11.12
N ASP A 66 10.94 -13.66 10.67
CA ASP A 66 11.56 -14.03 9.41
C ASP A 66 10.44 -14.44 8.45
N ILE A 67 10.14 -13.62 7.45
CA ILE A 67 8.96 -13.85 6.61
C ILE A 67 9.07 -15.11 5.76
N ASP A 68 10.25 -15.50 5.31
CA ASP A 68 10.41 -16.73 4.53
C ASP A 68 10.09 -17.95 5.39
N ARG A 69 10.63 -17.98 6.62
CA ARG A 69 10.35 -19.06 7.57
C ARG A 69 8.89 -19.07 8.02
N TYR A 70 8.25 -17.91 8.06
CA TYR A 70 6.80 -17.82 8.30
C TYR A 70 6.04 -18.48 7.15
N CYS A 71 6.38 -18.15 5.89
CA CYS A 71 5.79 -18.76 4.70
C CYS A 71 5.99 -20.28 4.68
N ASP A 72 7.16 -20.78 5.05
CA ASP A 72 7.44 -22.22 5.18
C ASP A 72 6.56 -22.91 6.24
N SER A 73 6.04 -22.14 7.21
CA SER A 73 5.16 -22.65 8.26
C SER A 73 3.68 -22.66 7.86
N LEU A 74 3.32 -22.05 6.72
CA LEU A 74 1.95 -22.04 6.21
C LEU A 74 1.60 -23.38 5.56
N SER A 75 0.32 -23.75 5.62
CA SER A 75 -0.18 -24.86 4.81
C SER A 75 -0.19 -24.45 3.33
N ILE A 76 -0.26 -25.45 2.43
CA ILE A 76 -0.39 -25.23 0.97
C ILE A 76 -1.60 -24.34 0.64
N GLN A 77 -2.63 -24.35 1.51
CA GLN A 77 -3.82 -23.51 1.40
C GLN A 77 -4.12 -22.86 2.77
N PRO A 78 -3.51 -21.70 3.08
CA PRO A 78 -3.73 -21.03 4.34
C PRO A 78 -5.09 -20.34 4.31
N THR A 79 -6.11 -20.95 4.93
CA THR A 79 -7.48 -20.42 4.96
C THR A 79 -7.74 -19.51 6.16
N GLY A 80 -6.83 -19.48 7.14
CA GLY A 80 -7.06 -18.78 8.42
C GLY A 80 -8.07 -19.47 9.35
N GLN A 81 -8.54 -20.68 9.00
CA GLN A 81 -9.62 -21.37 9.71
C GLN A 81 -9.16 -22.59 10.49
N ASN A 82 -7.94 -23.08 10.24
CA ASN A 82 -7.40 -24.23 10.96
C ASN A 82 -6.87 -23.78 12.32
N LYS A 83 -7.72 -23.83 13.35
CA LYS A 83 -7.39 -23.37 14.70
C LYS A 83 -6.10 -23.96 15.28
N VAL A 84 -5.78 -25.22 14.96
CA VAL A 84 -4.55 -25.86 15.44
C VAL A 84 -3.34 -25.22 14.79
N LEU A 85 -3.36 -25.06 13.47
CA LEU A 85 -2.30 -24.38 12.72
C LEU A 85 -2.16 -22.92 13.14
N GLU A 86 -3.28 -22.18 13.27
CA GLU A 86 -3.25 -20.77 13.69
C GLU A 86 -2.65 -20.61 15.10
N ALA A 87 -2.97 -21.50 16.05
CA ALA A 87 -2.37 -21.48 17.38
C ALA A 87 -0.86 -21.82 17.35
N GLU A 88 -0.44 -22.74 16.48
CA GLU A 88 0.98 -23.03 16.28
C GLU A 88 1.73 -21.85 15.65
N LEU A 89 1.13 -21.20 14.66
CA LEU A 89 1.66 -20.01 14.02
C LEU A 89 1.77 -18.86 15.02
N GLU A 90 0.75 -18.59 15.83
CA GLU A 90 0.78 -17.53 16.85
C GLU A 90 1.87 -17.80 17.91
N ARG A 91 2.04 -19.05 18.33
CA ARG A 91 3.09 -19.43 19.28
C ARG A 91 4.50 -19.21 18.70
N LYS A 92 4.69 -19.52 17.41
CA LYS A 92 6.00 -19.44 16.74
C LYS A 92 6.30 -18.02 16.24
N TRP A 93 5.27 -17.29 15.85
CA TRP A 93 5.28 -15.97 15.23
C TRP A 93 4.30 -15.05 15.98
N PRO A 94 4.59 -14.71 17.25
CA PRO A 94 3.67 -13.93 18.06
C PRO A 94 3.51 -12.52 17.49
N PRO A 95 2.35 -11.87 17.70
CA PRO A 95 2.13 -10.50 17.28
C PRO A 95 3.33 -9.60 17.67
N PRO A 96 3.91 -8.86 16.72
CA PRO A 96 5.22 -8.21 16.92
C PRO A 96 5.22 -7.15 18.03
N PHE A 97 4.04 -6.72 18.47
CA PHE A 97 3.85 -5.63 19.42
C PHE A 97 3.15 -6.08 20.71
N GLY A 98 2.88 -7.38 20.87
CA GLY A 98 2.16 -7.92 22.01
C GLY A 98 0.82 -7.20 22.24
N GLU A 99 0.52 -6.92 23.51
CA GLU A 99 -0.68 -6.16 23.93
C GLU A 99 -0.50 -4.63 23.84
N SER A 100 0.69 -4.14 23.48
CA SER A 100 0.94 -2.70 23.41
C SER A 100 0.30 -2.11 22.15
N GLU A 101 -0.54 -1.10 22.33
CA GLU A 101 -1.14 -0.35 21.23
C GLU A 101 -0.07 0.52 20.57
N ILE A 102 0.61 0.00 19.55
CA ILE A 102 1.57 0.79 18.79
C ILE A 102 0.82 1.67 17.81
N ARG A 103 0.84 2.97 18.09
CA ARG A 103 0.33 4.00 17.21
C ARG A 103 1.42 4.46 16.25
N ILE A 104 1.29 4.08 14.98
CA ILE A 104 2.16 4.57 13.89
C ILE A 104 1.46 5.76 13.22
N ASP A 105 1.79 6.97 13.70
CA ASP A 105 1.18 8.23 13.26
C ASP A 105 1.99 8.95 12.17
N GLN A 106 3.20 8.47 11.90
CA GLN A 106 4.13 8.97 10.88
C GLN A 106 4.39 7.92 9.80
N PRO A 107 4.76 8.34 8.58
CA PRO A 107 5.22 7.43 7.54
C PRO A 107 6.33 6.50 8.03
N ALA A 108 6.16 5.20 7.79
CA ALA A 108 7.06 4.15 8.21
C ALA A 108 6.99 2.95 7.25
N THR A 109 8.08 2.21 7.11
CA THR A 109 8.05 0.86 6.55
C THR A 109 8.05 -0.17 7.68
N LEU A 110 7.17 -1.15 7.61
CA LEU A 110 7.28 -2.36 8.43
C LEU A 110 8.24 -3.32 7.75
N VAL A 111 9.29 -3.74 8.45
CA VAL A 111 10.31 -4.63 7.87
C VAL A 111 10.54 -5.84 8.76
N ASP A 112 10.90 -6.97 8.15
CA ASP A 112 11.27 -8.18 8.87
C ASP A 112 12.68 -8.10 9.48
N MET A 113 13.13 -9.17 10.14
CA MET A 113 14.46 -9.21 10.77
C MET A 113 15.62 -9.08 9.76
N HIS A 114 15.38 -9.42 8.49
CA HIS A 114 16.33 -9.29 7.38
C HIS A 114 16.17 -7.98 6.59
N ARG A 115 15.36 -7.04 7.11
CA ARG A 115 15.05 -5.73 6.52
C ARG A 115 14.27 -5.78 5.20
N ARG A 116 13.58 -6.88 4.91
CA ARG A 116 12.63 -6.95 3.80
C ARG A 116 11.38 -6.18 4.15
N ILE A 117 10.92 -5.33 3.23
CA ILE A 117 9.71 -4.52 3.44
C ILE A 117 8.48 -5.43 3.35
N LEU A 118 7.73 -5.49 4.44
CA LEU A 118 6.47 -6.23 4.54
C LEU A 118 5.27 -5.33 4.23
N ALA A 119 5.33 -4.08 4.69
CA ALA A 119 4.26 -3.12 4.48
C ALA A 119 4.78 -1.67 4.49
N TRP A 120 4.07 -0.82 3.76
CA TRP A 120 4.22 0.63 3.83
C TRP A 120 3.07 1.21 4.65
N ILE A 121 3.39 1.99 5.67
CA ILE A 121 2.42 2.68 6.51
C ILE A 121 2.57 4.17 6.21
N LEU A 122 1.64 4.72 5.44
CA LEU A 122 1.72 6.07 4.87
C LEU A 122 0.52 6.92 5.31
N PRO A 123 0.45 7.30 6.61
CA PRO A 123 -0.66 8.09 7.12
C PRO A 123 -0.67 9.46 6.45
N ARG A 124 -1.86 9.92 6.03
CA ARG A 124 -2.09 11.23 5.41
C ARG A 124 -1.24 11.49 4.15
N VAL A 125 -0.89 10.43 3.41
CA VAL A 125 -0.11 10.54 2.17
C VAL A 125 -0.84 11.28 1.05
N LEU A 126 -2.18 11.20 1.07
CA LEU A 126 -3.05 11.99 0.19
C LEU A 126 -3.45 13.27 0.91
N ILE A 127 -3.48 14.39 0.18
CA ILE A 127 -3.96 15.67 0.72
C ILE A 127 -5.46 15.60 1.09
N PRO A 128 -5.95 16.38 2.07
CA PRO A 128 -7.34 16.34 2.53
C PRO A 128 -8.38 16.51 1.41
N ASP A 129 -8.12 17.39 0.46
CA ASP A 129 -9.00 17.61 -0.70
C ASP A 129 -9.15 16.36 -1.56
N ARG A 130 -8.06 15.61 -1.78
CA ARG A 130 -8.07 14.35 -2.52
C ARG A 130 -8.88 13.29 -1.78
N GLN A 131 -8.68 13.17 -0.47
CA GLN A 131 -9.45 12.24 0.37
C GLN A 131 -10.95 12.56 0.34
N THR A 132 -11.31 13.84 0.38
CA THR A 132 -12.70 14.30 0.31
C THR A 132 -13.33 13.95 -1.04
N LYS A 133 -12.63 14.21 -2.15
CA LYS A 133 -13.09 13.82 -3.49
C LYS A 133 -13.29 12.31 -3.63
N MET A 134 -12.35 11.52 -3.13
CA MET A 134 -12.46 10.05 -3.12
C MET A 134 -13.66 9.60 -2.28
N LEU A 135 -13.85 10.18 -1.08
CA LEU A 135 -14.99 9.84 -0.22
C LEU A 135 -16.34 10.18 -0.89
N GLN A 136 -16.45 11.35 -1.52
CA GLN A 136 -17.64 11.76 -2.25
C GLN A 136 -17.93 10.82 -3.42
N ALA A 137 -16.90 10.48 -4.22
CA ALA A 137 -17.04 9.54 -5.32
C ALA A 137 -17.49 8.14 -4.82
N THR A 138 -16.85 7.62 -3.78
CA THR A 138 -17.23 6.32 -3.18
C THR A 138 -18.66 6.34 -2.64
N ARG A 139 -19.10 7.44 -2.02
CA ARG A 139 -20.49 7.61 -1.56
C ARG A 139 -21.49 7.61 -2.72
N ALA A 140 -21.16 8.26 -3.83
CA ALA A 140 -22.00 8.27 -5.02
C ALA A 140 -22.10 6.89 -5.69
N LEU A 141 -21.04 6.07 -5.60
CA LEU A 141 -21.04 4.70 -6.10
C LEU A 141 -21.79 3.72 -5.18
N HIS A 142 -21.99 4.05 -3.91
CA HIS A 142 -22.57 3.14 -2.92
C HIS A 142 -23.95 2.57 -3.32
N PRO A 143 -24.91 3.37 -3.83
CA PRO A 143 -26.21 2.83 -4.26
C PRO A 143 -26.09 1.86 -5.43
N ALA A 144 -25.20 2.15 -6.39
CA ALA A 144 -24.95 1.27 -7.53
C ALA A 144 -24.33 -0.06 -7.08
N ILE A 145 -23.34 -0.01 -6.18
CA ILE A 145 -22.73 -1.21 -5.59
C ILE A 145 -23.78 -2.02 -4.82
N ALA A 146 -24.61 -1.36 -3.99
CA ALA A 146 -25.66 -2.02 -3.22
C ALA A 146 -26.70 -2.69 -4.13
N ALA A 147 -27.12 -2.04 -5.22
CA ALA A 147 -28.04 -2.59 -6.20
C ALA A 147 -27.42 -3.74 -7.01
N SER A 148 -26.11 -3.70 -7.27
CA SER A 148 -25.38 -4.72 -8.02
C SER A 148 -25.10 -6.01 -7.23
N LYS A 149 -25.48 -6.08 -5.95
CA LYS A 149 -25.24 -7.26 -5.11
C LYS A 149 -26.27 -8.36 -5.44
N PRO A 150 -25.93 -9.46 -6.16
CA PRO A 150 -26.80 -10.61 -6.32
C PRO A 150 -27.31 -11.09 -4.97
N SER A 151 -28.59 -11.41 -4.92
CA SER A 151 -29.26 -11.93 -3.71
C SER A 151 -28.82 -13.35 -3.33
N SER A 152 -27.74 -13.86 -3.93
CA SER A 152 -27.28 -15.22 -3.73
C SER A 152 -26.69 -15.37 -2.32
N THR A 153 -27.30 -16.26 -1.55
CA THR A 153 -26.88 -16.67 -0.21
C THR A 153 -25.76 -17.72 -0.24
N THR A 154 -25.33 -18.19 -1.42
CA THR A 154 -24.49 -19.39 -1.54
C THR A 154 -23.02 -19.11 -1.84
N ALA A 155 -22.67 -17.90 -2.30
CA ALA A 155 -21.28 -17.55 -2.60
C ALA A 155 -20.90 -16.20 -1.96
N SER A 156 -19.85 -16.22 -1.13
CA SER A 156 -19.24 -15.00 -0.59
C SER A 156 -18.85 -14.06 -1.74
N TRP A 157 -19.11 -12.77 -1.57
CA TRP A 157 -18.77 -11.74 -2.56
C TRP A 157 -17.30 -11.76 -3.00
N ARG A 158 -16.41 -12.32 -2.17
CA ARG A 158 -14.97 -12.48 -2.47
C ARG A 158 -14.66 -13.52 -3.54
N HIS A 159 -15.56 -14.47 -3.78
CA HIS A 159 -15.31 -15.62 -4.67
C HIS A 159 -16.39 -15.81 -5.72
N ASN A 160 -17.40 -14.95 -5.77
CA ASN A 160 -18.43 -15.06 -6.77
C ASN A 160 -17.91 -14.44 -8.08
N PRO A 161 -17.67 -15.25 -9.13
CA PRO A 161 -17.08 -14.78 -10.39
C PRO A 161 -17.96 -13.72 -11.10
N LEU A 162 -19.24 -13.61 -10.75
CA LEU A 162 -20.13 -12.57 -11.28
C LEU A 162 -19.74 -11.14 -10.86
N TYR A 163 -18.86 -10.98 -9.86
CA TYR A 163 -18.36 -9.68 -9.40
C TYR A 163 -17.05 -9.23 -10.05
N PHE A 164 -16.43 -10.08 -10.86
CA PHE A 164 -15.12 -9.81 -11.45
C PHE A 164 -15.22 -9.92 -12.96
N LEU A 165 -14.65 -8.95 -13.67
CA LEU A 165 -14.49 -9.08 -15.11
C LEU A 165 -13.52 -10.23 -15.40
N PRO A 166 -13.75 -11.01 -16.47
CA PRO A 166 -12.75 -11.93 -16.97
C PRO A 166 -11.42 -11.20 -17.20
N PRO A 167 -10.26 -11.83 -16.90
CA PRO A 167 -8.96 -11.20 -17.12
C PRO A 167 -8.76 -10.67 -18.55
N GLU A 168 -9.36 -11.37 -19.52
CA GLU A 168 -9.37 -11.04 -20.95
C GLU A 168 -10.04 -9.67 -21.25
N GLU A 169 -10.94 -9.21 -20.38
CA GLU A 169 -11.77 -8.02 -20.58
C GLU A 169 -11.26 -6.79 -19.80
N CYS A 170 -10.18 -6.92 -19.03
CA CYS A 170 -9.61 -5.86 -18.20
C CYS A 170 -8.59 -4.95 -18.93
N ALA A 171 -8.56 -4.95 -20.27
CA ALA A 171 -7.55 -4.26 -21.10
C ALA A 171 -7.83 -2.77 -21.34
#